data_AF-D7B7H3-F1
#
_entry.id   AF-D7B7H3-F1
#
_cell.length_a   1.000
_cell.length_b   1.000
_cell.length_c   1.000
_cell.angle_alpha   90.00
_cell.angle_beta   90.00
_cell.angle_gamma   90.00
#
_symmetry.space_group_name_H-M   'P 1'
#
loop_
_entity.id
_entity.type
_entity.pdbx_description
1 polymer ?
#
loop_
_entity_poly.entity_id
_entity_poly.type
_entity_poly.pdbx_seq_one_letter_code
_entity_poly.pdbx_strand_id
1 'polypeptide(L)'
;MRITVLGATGGTGRHVVDQALNAGHRVTALVRDPARLPVTHERLETVRMPVPEPDRLRSLLSATDAVVSALAASAKGGFPATTWTGAVLSALEDDRATRLAVVSASPVGPKEPGGPLPQRLLMPLIGRLFRDAYLDLGRMEAALEASGAAWTVVRPPQLTDAPATGEYRLALDRNVPSGYRISRADLAHALLRVLDDPATVRRAVGVAD
;
A
#
# COMPACT_ATOMS: atom_id res chain seq x y z
N MET A 1 13.83 4.48 -10.72
CA MET A 1 12.46 4.89 -11.11
C MET A 1 12.09 6.22 -10.45
N ARG A 2 11.05 6.88 -10.96
CA ARG A 2 10.30 7.96 -10.31
C ARG A 2 9.08 7.34 -9.63
N ILE A 3 9.03 7.43 -8.29
CA ILE A 3 8.00 6.77 -7.47
C ILE A 3 7.18 7.83 -6.74
N THR A 4 5.87 7.84 -6.94
CA THR A 4 4.94 8.64 -6.12
C THR A 4 4.46 7.82 -4.93
N VAL A 5 4.62 8.35 -3.71
CA VAL A 5 4.24 7.64 -2.48
C VAL A 5 3.08 8.37 -1.79
N LEU A 6 1.93 7.70 -1.68
CA LEU A 6 0.80 8.13 -0.88
C LEU A 6 0.92 7.55 0.53
N GLY A 7 0.56 8.34 1.54
CA GLY A 7 0.71 7.92 2.94
C GLY A 7 2.16 7.93 3.43
N ALA A 8 3.04 8.72 2.79
CA ALA A 8 4.48 8.82 3.07
C ALA A 8 4.83 9.16 4.53
N THR A 9 3.92 9.76 5.30
CA THR A 9 4.12 10.09 6.72
C THR A 9 3.67 8.98 7.69
N GLY A 10 3.04 7.92 7.19
CA GLY A 10 2.60 6.77 7.99
C GLY A 10 3.75 5.81 8.32
N GLY A 11 3.49 4.86 9.23
CA GLY A 11 4.52 3.91 9.68
C GLY A 11 5.18 3.15 8.54
N THR A 12 4.40 2.56 7.62
CA THR A 12 4.95 1.88 6.43
C THR A 12 5.46 2.87 5.39
N GLY A 13 4.73 3.97 5.15
CA GLY A 13 5.09 4.94 4.11
C GLY A 13 6.44 5.61 4.31
N ARG A 14 6.86 5.86 5.57
CA ARG A 14 8.20 6.37 5.88
C ARG A 14 9.28 5.40 5.43
N HIS A 15 9.13 4.11 5.74
CA HIS A 15 10.05 3.08 5.27
C HIS A 15 10.07 2.98 3.74
N VAL A 16 8.93 3.12 3.06
CA VAL A 16 8.89 3.15 1.58
C VAL A 16 9.72 4.30 1.04
N VAL A 17 9.56 5.52 1.58
CA VAL A 17 10.33 6.70 1.16
C VAL A 17 11.83 6.46 1.38
N ASP A 18 12.22 6.06 2.59
CA ASP A 18 13.64 5.87 2.94
C ASP A 18 14.29 4.79 2.08
N GLN A 19 13.64 3.63 1.94
CA GLN A 19 14.18 2.52 1.15
C GLN A 19 14.23 2.84 -0.34
N ALA A 20 13.21 3.52 -0.90
CA ALA A 20 13.23 3.94 -2.29
C ALA A 20 14.37 4.95 -2.57
N LEU A 21 14.59 5.91 -1.68
CA LEU A 21 15.69 6.86 -1.80
C LEU A 21 17.06 6.17 -1.72
N ASN A 22 17.22 5.23 -0.78
CA ASN A 22 18.44 4.43 -0.61
C ASN A 22 18.72 3.54 -1.83
N ALA A 23 17.68 3.00 -2.46
CA ALA A 23 17.79 2.22 -3.69
C ALA A 23 18.00 3.10 -4.96
N GLY A 24 18.15 4.42 -4.81
CA GLY A 24 18.49 5.30 -5.93
C GLY A 24 17.30 5.90 -6.69
N HIS A 25 16.08 5.66 -6.22
CA HIS A 25 14.87 6.17 -6.87
C HIS A 25 14.66 7.66 -6.58
N ARG A 26 13.96 8.35 -7.49
CA ARG A 26 13.38 9.67 -7.23
C ARG A 26 12.00 9.48 -6.62
N VAL A 27 11.71 10.17 -5.54
CA VAL A 27 10.49 10.00 -4.77
C VAL A 27 9.71 11.31 -4.72
N THR A 28 8.44 11.24 -5.09
CA THR A 28 7.47 12.32 -4.83
C THR A 28 6.56 11.86 -3.69
N ALA A 29 6.74 12.42 -2.50
CA ALA A 29 5.95 12.09 -1.32
C ALA A 29 4.70 12.99 -1.23
N LEU A 30 3.52 12.40 -1.36
CA LEU A 30 2.25 13.09 -1.16
C LEU A 30 1.90 13.08 0.32
N VAL A 31 1.81 14.27 0.92
CA VAL A 31 1.61 14.45 2.35
C VAL A 31 0.54 15.49 2.65
N ARG A 32 -0.16 15.32 3.77
CA ARG A 32 -1.13 16.31 4.24
C ARG A 32 -0.46 17.52 4.90
N ASP A 33 0.60 17.23 5.62
CA ASP A 33 1.44 18.17 6.34
C ASP A 33 2.92 17.81 6.09
N PRO A 34 3.66 18.62 5.31
CA PRO A 34 5.08 18.42 5.03
C PRO A 34 5.95 18.32 6.29
N ALA A 35 5.61 19.01 7.37
CA ALA A 35 6.41 19.00 8.61
C ALA A 35 6.46 17.61 9.27
N ARG A 36 5.55 16.70 8.90
CA ARG A 36 5.49 15.33 9.45
C ARG A 36 6.39 14.32 8.73
N LEU A 37 7.08 14.74 7.68
CA LEU A 37 8.08 13.95 6.96
C LEU A 37 9.47 14.61 7.14
N PRO A 38 10.18 14.34 8.25
CA PRO A 38 11.48 14.95 8.53
C PRO A 38 12.62 14.27 7.76
N VAL A 39 12.43 14.10 6.44
CA VAL A 39 13.42 13.51 5.52
C VAL A 39 13.81 14.59 4.53
N THR A 40 15.10 14.74 4.27
CA THR A 40 15.63 15.66 3.26
C THR A 40 16.61 14.91 2.38
N HIS A 41 16.37 14.92 1.07
CA HIS A 41 17.22 14.25 0.09
C HIS A 41 17.06 14.96 -1.26
N GLU A 42 18.14 15.09 -2.04
CA GLU A 42 18.12 15.66 -3.40
C GLU A 42 17.17 14.96 -4.40
N ARG A 43 16.76 13.72 -4.09
CA ARG A 43 15.85 12.90 -4.89
C ARG A 43 14.44 12.85 -4.31
N LEU A 44 14.17 13.59 -3.25
CA LEU A 44 12.86 13.66 -2.59
C LEU A 44 12.19 15.00 -2.90
N GLU A 45 11.03 14.94 -3.52
CA GLU A 45 10.08 16.04 -3.61
C GLU A 45 8.93 15.80 -2.64
N THR A 46 8.62 16.77 -1.79
CA THR A 46 7.47 16.68 -0.88
C THR A 46 6.36 17.58 -1.38
N VAL A 47 5.22 16.98 -1.74
CA VAL A 47 4.06 17.72 -2.26
C VAL A 47 2.93 17.69 -1.24
N ARG A 48 2.50 18.89 -0.84
CA ARG A 48 1.33 19.03 0.02
C ARG A 48 0.05 18.77 -0.79
N MET A 49 -0.66 17.70 -0.41
CA MET A 49 -1.93 17.29 -0.99
C MET A 49 -2.79 16.64 0.10
N PRO A 50 -3.56 17.44 0.86
CA PRO A 50 -4.35 16.93 1.98
C PRO A 50 -5.57 16.11 1.53
N VAL A 51 -6.06 16.37 0.31
CA VAL A 51 -7.23 15.75 -0.30
C VAL A 51 -6.87 15.35 -1.75
N PRO A 52 -7.51 14.33 -2.35
CA PRO A 52 -7.28 14.00 -3.74
C PRO A 52 -7.71 15.15 -4.66
N GLU A 53 -6.80 15.60 -5.53
CA GLU A 53 -7.03 16.66 -6.52
C GLU A 53 -6.79 16.06 -7.92
N PRO A 54 -7.84 15.70 -8.69
CA PRO A 54 -7.69 14.92 -9.92
C PRO A 54 -6.69 15.49 -10.94
N ASP A 55 -6.77 16.79 -11.23
CA ASP A 55 -5.88 17.42 -12.22
C ASP A 55 -4.43 17.47 -11.77
N ARG A 56 -4.21 17.75 -10.47
CA ARG A 56 -2.85 17.73 -9.89
C ARG A 56 -2.29 16.32 -9.87
N LEU A 57 -3.11 15.31 -9.53
CA LEU A 57 -2.70 13.91 -9.59
C LEU A 57 -2.35 13.50 -11.01
N ARG A 58 -3.17 13.84 -12.01
CA ARG A 58 -2.87 13.56 -13.42
C ARG A 58 -1.53 14.18 -13.84
N SER A 59 -1.29 15.44 -13.49
CA SER A 59 -0.01 16.10 -13.78
C SER A 59 1.16 15.43 -13.09
N LEU A 60 1.05 15.10 -11.80
CA LEU A 60 2.12 14.47 -11.03
C LEU A 60 2.43 13.05 -11.55
N LEU A 61 1.40 12.27 -11.84
CA LEU A 61 1.53 10.88 -12.25
C LEU A 61 1.99 10.73 -13.70
N SER A 62 1.81 11.74 -14.56
CA SER A 62 2.30 11.71 -15.95
C SER A 62 3.82 11.53 -16.08
N ALA A 63 4.57 11.88 -15.03
CA ALA A 63 6.02 11.75 -14.97
C ALA A 63 6.47 10.63 -14.01
N THR A 64 5.57 9.76 -13.58
CA THR A 64 5.85 8.72 -12.60
C THR A 64 5.96 7.37 -13.29
N ASP A 65 6.90 6.53 -12.84
CA ASP A 65 7.02 5.16 -13.34
C ASP A 65 6.24 4.17 -12.45
N ALA A 66 6.06 4.52 -11.16
CA ALA A 66 5.30 3.73 -10.20
C ALA A 66 4.66 4.54 -9.06
N VAL A 67 3.51 4.08 -8.59
CA VAL A 67 2.79 4.62 -7.43
C VAL A 67 2.75 3.60 -6.31
N VAL A 68 3.13 3.99 -5.09
CA VAL A 68 2.95 3.19 -3.87
C VAL A 68 1.93 3.86 -2.97
N SER A 69 0.81 3.19 -2.71
CA SER A 69 -0.19 3.63 -1.74
C SER A 69 -0.01 2.87 -0.43
N ALA A 70 0.63 3.52 0.54
CA ALA A 70 0.80 3.04 1.91
C ALA A 70 -0.25 3.67 2.86
N LEU A 71 -1.41 4.05 2.32
CA LEU A 71 -2.53 4.58 3.10
C LEU A 71 -3.09 3.47 3.98
N ALA A 72 -2.92 3.61 5.29
CA ALA A 72 -3.49 2.66 6.24
C ALA A 72 -5.02 2.72 6.22
N ALA A 73 -5.66 1.58 6.49
CA ALA A 73 -7.07 1.49 6.84
C ALA A 73 -7.29 2.15 8.22
N SER A 74 -7.28 3.48 8.28
CA SER A 74 -7.36 4.23 9.53
C SER A 74 -8.80 4.71 9.77
N ALA A 75 -9.34 4.33 10.93
CA ALA A 75 -10.59 4.87 11.46
C ALA A 75 -10.49 6.36 11.91
N LYS A 76 -9.30 6.98 11.84
CA LYS A 76 -9.09 8.37 12.28
C LYS A 76 -8.48 9.25 11.20
N GLY A 77 -9.29 10.22 10.77
CA GLY A 77 -8.87 11.51 10.23
C GLY A 77 -8.13 11.46 8.89
N GLY A 78 -8.73 10.90 7.85
CA GLY A 78 -8.24 10.92 6.47
C GLY A 78 -9.36 10.51 5.50
N PHE A 79 -9.12 10.63 4.20
CA PHE A 79 -10.04 10.07 3.21
C PHE A 79 -9.92 8.54 3.17
N PRO A 80 -11.02 7.83 2.88
CA PRO A 80 -10.99 6.38 2.65
C PRO A 80 -9.95 6.00 1.59
N ALA A 81 -9.37 4.81 1.72
CA ALA A 81 -8.42 4.25 0.76
C ALA A 81 -9.07 4.13 -0.63
N THR A 82 -10.37 3.83 -0.69
CA THR A 82 -11.14 3.83 -1.94
C THR A 82 -11.12 5.18 -2.64
N THR A 83 -11.23 6.29 -1.89
CA THR A 83 -11.28 7.64 -2.49
C THR A 83 -9.95 8.03 -3.15
N TRP A 84 -8.83 7.81 -2.46
CA TRP A 84 -7.51 8.07 -3.03
C TRP A 84 -7.21 7.13 -4.20
N THR A 85 -7.53 5.85 -4.06
CA THR A 85 -7.31 4.87 -5.12
C THR A 85 -8.14 5.18 -6.35
N GLY A 86 -9.41 5.57 -6.20
CA GLY A 86 -10.25 6.02 -7.32
C GLY A 86 -9.67 7.24 -8.05
N ALA A 87 -9.14 8.22 -7.30
CA ALA A 87 -8.49 9.38 -7.90
C ALA A 87 -7.20 9.02 -8.65
N VAL A 88 -6.37 8.11 -8.11
CA VAL A 88 -5.18 7.59 -8.79
C VAL A 88 -5.58 6.80 -10.05
N LEU A 89 -6.60 5.94 -9.96
CA LEU A 89 -7.10 5.18 -11.11
C LEU A 89 -7.62 6.08 -12.22
N SER A 90 -8.34 7.15 -11.89
CA SER A 90 -8.79 8.15 -12.88
C SER A 90 -7.62 8.93 -13.49
N ALA A 91 -6.59 9.24 -12.70
CA ALA A 91 -5.38 9.88 -13.21
C ALA A 91 -4.56 8.96 -14.12
N LEU A 92 -4.68 7.64 -13.96
CA LEU A 92 -3.99 6.60 -14.74
C LEU A 92 -4.89 5.91 -15.79
N GLU A 93 -6.05 6.47 -16.11
CA GLU A 93 -7.09 5.77 -16.92
C GLU A 93 -6.56 5.22 -18.26
N ASP A 94 -5.76 6.03 -18.96
CA ASP A 94 -5.12 5.69 -20.24
C ASP A 94 -3.68 5.17 -20.09
N ASP A 95 -3.18 5.08 -18.86
CA ASP A 95 -1.82 4.63 -18.57
C ASP A 95 -1.82 3.19 -18.04
N ARG A 96 -1.23 2.30 -18.82
CA ARG A 96 -1.08 0.88 -18.48
C ARG A 96 0.36 0.51 -18.11
N ALA A 97 1.29 1.45 -18.23
CA ALA A 97 2.69 1.24 -17.95
C ALA A 97 3.03 1.54 -16.48
N THR A 98 2.40 2.55 -15.88
CA THR A 98 2.63 2.92 -14.48
C THR A 98 2.20 1.80 -13.53
N ARG A 99 3.16 1.28 -12.77
CA ARG A 99 2.91 0.24 -11.75
C ARG A 99 2.23 0.86 -10.53
N LEU A 100 1.21 0.20 -9.98
CA LEU A 100 0.50 0.67 -8.80
C LEU A 100 0.52 -0.39 -7.68
N ALA A 101 1.33 -0.21 -6.64
CA ALA A 101 1.31 -1.08 -5.46
C ALA A 101 0.46 -0.47 -4.35
N VAL A 102 -0.51 -1.21 -3.82
CA VAL A 102 -1.48 -0.71 -2.82
C VAL A 102 -1.51 -1.62 -1.60
N VAL A 103 -1.35 -1.04 -0.41
CA VAL A 103 -1.53 -1.76 0.85
C VAL A 103 -3.01 -1.98 1.12
N SER A 104 -3.38 -3.23 1.37
CA SER A 104 -4.66 -3.64 1.91
C SER A 104 -4.44 -4.34 3.25
N ALA A 105 -5.18 -5.42 3.54
CA ALA A 105 -5.03 -6.21 4.75
C ALA A 105 -5.43 -7.67 4.52
N SER A 106 -4.77 -8.60 5.21
CA SER A 106 -5.05 -10.04 5.12
C SER A 106 -6.52 -10.42 5.38
N PRO A 107 -7.31 -9.74 6.26
CA PRO A 107 -8.72 -10.06 6.46
C PRO A 107 -9.64 -9.77 5.25
N VAL A 108 -9.17 -8.98 4.28
CA VAL A 108 -9.91 -8.70 3.02
C VAL A 108 -9.73 -9.84 2.02
N GLY A 109 -8.59 -10.55 2.10
CA GLY A 109 -8.29 -11.70 1.25
C GLY A 109 -9.12 -12.94 1.55
N PRO A 110 -9.02 -13.98 0.70
CA PRO A 110 -9.73 -15.23 0.91
C PRO A 110 -9.34 -15.85 2.26
N LYS A 111 -10.34 -16.36 2.98
CA LYS A 111 -10.14 -16.99 4.28
C LYS A 111 -9.51 -18.36 4.09
N GLU A 112 -8.38 -18.59 4.72
CA GLU A 112 -7.80 -19.94 4.78
C GLU A 112 -8.60 -20.81 5.77
N PRO A 113 -9.02 -22.02 5.36
CA PRO A 113 -9.54 -23.01 6.30
C PRO A 113 -8.44 -23.42 7.29
N GLY A 114 -8.71 -23.33 8.60
CA GLY A 114 -7.85 -23.98 9.62
C GLY A 114 -6.93 -23.08 10.45
N GLY A 115 -7.13 -21.75 10.48
CA GLY A 115 -6.37 -20.87 11.38
C GLY A 115 -6.49 -21.25 12.88
N PRO A 116 -5.47 -20.94 13.71
CA PRO A 116 -5.43 -21.32 15.12
C PRO A 116 -6.62 -20.76 15.92
N LEU A 117 -7.12 -21.53 16.89
CA LEU A 117 -8.34 -21.26 17.67
C LEU A 117 -8.42 -19.82 18.23
N PRO A 118 -7.35 -19.25 18.83
CA PRO A 118 -7.37 -17.88 19.36
C PRO A 118 -7.63 -16.82 18.28
N GLN A 119 -7.10 -17.03 17.07
CA GLN A 119 -7.31 -16.12 15.94
C GLN A 119 -8.74 -16.22 15.44
N ARG A 120 -9.33 -17.42 15.35
CA ARG A 120 -10.75 -17.58 14.96
C ARG A 120 -11.71 -16.90 15.95
N LEU A 121 -11.32 -16.79 17.23
CA LEU A 121 -12.11 -16.14 18.26
C LEU A 121 -11.91 -14.61 18.29
N LEU A 122 -10.69 -14.12 18.05
CA LEU A 122 -10.36 -12.69 18.09
C LEU A 122 -10.69 -11.95 16.78
N MET A 123 -10.58 -12.61 15.63
CA MET A 123 -10.88 -12.03 14.31
C MET A 123 -12.31 -11.46 14.18
N PRO A 124 -13.39 -12.08 14.70
CA PRO A 124 -14.71 -11.44 14.65
C PRO A 124 -14.79 -10.16 15.50
N LEU A 125 -14.05 -10.06 16.61
CA LEU A 125 -14.01 -8.83 17.43
C LEU A 125 -13.20 -7.72 16.74
N ILE A 126 -12.03 -8.06 16.20
CA ILE A 126 -11.20 -7.13 15.40
C ILE A 126 -11.96 -6.72 14.14
N GLY A 127 -12.61 -7.66 13.46
CA GLY A 127 -13.44 -7.40 12.29
C GLY A 127 -14.62 -6.49 12.59
N ARG A 128 -15.16 -6.50 13.82
CA ARG A 128 -16.22 -5.58 14.25
C ARG A 128 -15.66 -4.19 14.58
N LEU A 129 -14.49 -4.11 15.22
CA LEU A 129 -13.82 -2.85 15.56
C LEU A 129 -13.28 -2.10 14.33
N PHE A 130 -12.81 -2.83 13.33
CA PHE A 130 -12.24 -2.31 12.08
C PHE A 130 -13.14 -2.55 10.87
N ARG A 131 -14.45 -2.81 11.10
CA ARG A 131 -15.39 -3.21 10.05
C ARG A 131 -15.39 -2.25 8.87
N ASP A 132 -15.58 -0.97 9.15
CA ASP A 132 -15.69 0.06 8.11
C ASP A 132 -14.38 0.21 7.34
N ALA A 133 -13.24 0.05 8.02
CA ALA A 133 -11.92 0.08 7.42
C ALA A 133 -11.70 -1.11 6.47
N TYR A 134 -12.11 -2.32 6.85
CA TYR A 134 -12.03 -3.48 5.95
C TYR A 134 -13.06 -3.45 4.82
N LEU A 135 -14.25 -2.91 5.06
CA LEU A 135 -15.23 -2.68 3.98
C LEU A 135 -14.71 -1.68 2.96
N ASP A 136 -14.04 -0.62 3.41
CA ASP A 136 -13.38 0.33 2.53
C ASP A 136 -12.25 -0.32 1.72
N LEU A 137 -11.36 -1.07 2.36
CA LEU A 137 -10.32 -1.82 1.63
C LEU A 137 -10.90 -2.81 0.62
N GLY A 138 -12.01 -3.49 0.96
CA GLY A 138 -12.70 -4.38 0.00
C GLY A 138 -13.25 -3.64 -1.21
N ARG A 139 -13.81 -2.43 -1.03
CA ARG A 139 -14.26 -1.57 -2.14
C ARG A 139 -13.09 -1.06 -2.97
N MET A 140 -11.98 -0.70 -2.32
CA MET A 140 -10.75 -0.31 -2.98
C MET A 140 -10.19 -1.45 -3.85
N GLU A 141 -10.11 -2.67 -3.33
CA GLU A 141 -9.68 -3.84 -4.10
C GLU A 141 -10.61 -4.11 -5.30
N ALA A 142 -11.93 -4.05 -5.10
CA ALA A 142 -12.89 -4.22 -6.20
C ALA A 142 -12.75 -3.13 -7.30
N ALA A 143 -12.45 -1.88 -6.92
CA ALA A 143 -12.20 -0.81 -7.87
C ALA A 143 -10.90 -1.05 -8.67
N LEU A 144 -9.86 -1.57 -8.02
CA LEU A 144 -8.63 -1.98 -8.70
C LEU A 144 -8.90 -3.11 -9.69
N GLU A 145 -9.62 -4.16 -9.28
CA GLU A 145 -9.97 -5.31 -10.13
C GLU A 145 -10.76 -4.90 -11.38
N ALA A 146 -11.73 -3.99 -11.22
CA ALA A 146 -12.52 -3.44 -12.33
C ALA A 146 -11.71 -2.50 -13.25
N SER A 147 -10.54 -2.04 -12.82
CA SER A 147 -9.74 -1.07 -13.55
C SER A 147 -8.86 -1.69 -14.64
N GLY A 148 -8.33 -0.80 -15.48
CA GLY A 148 -7.32 -1.11 -16.47
C GLY A 148 -5.88 -1.15 -15.95
N ALA A 149 -5.61 -0.58 -14.78
CA ALA A 149 -4.26 -0.26 -14.31
C ALA A 149 -3.39 -1.50 -14.04
N ALA A 150 -2.05 -1.32 -14.09
CA ALA A 150 -1.08 -2.35 -13.75
C ALA A 150 -0.83 -2.42 -12.22
N TRP A 151 -1.87 -2.80 -11.49
CA TRP A 151 -1.88 -2.78 -10.03
C TRP A 151 -1.36 -4.06 -9.38
N THR A 152 -0.92 -3.98 -8.13
CA THR A 152 -0.63 -5.10 -7.23
C THR A 152 -1.16 -4.74 -5.85
N VAL A 153 -2.04 -5.56 -5.29
CA VAL A 153 -2.52 -5.39 -3.91
C VAL A 153 -1.63 -6.19 -2.99
N VAL A 154 -1.10 -5.59 -1.92
CA VAL A 154 -0.30 -6.27 -0.91
C VAL A 154 -1.10 -6.36 0.38
N ARG A 155 -1.34 -7.59 0.86
CA ARG A 155 -2.19 -7.91 2.03
C ARG A 155 -1.34 -8.37 3.22
N PRO A 156 -0.86 -7.45 4.07
CA PRO A 156 -0.15 -7.81 5.29
C PRO A 156 -1.12 -8.30 6.38
N PRO A 157 -0.65 -9.16 7.30
CA PRO A 157 -1.31 -9.46 8.56
C PRO A 157 -0.99 -8.38 9.60
N GLN A 158 -0.75 -8.74 10.87
CA GLN A 158 -0.41 -7.77 11.90
C GLN A 158 0.91 -7.04 11.59
N LEU A 159 0.89 -5.71 11.64
CA LEU A 159 2.09 -4.90 11.45
C LEU A 159 2.85 -4.72 12.77
N THR A 160 4.17 -4.85 12.70
CA THR A 160 5.10 -4.60 13.81
C THR A 160 6.14 -3.54 13.43
N ASP A 161 6.88 -3.03 14.42
CA ASP A 161 7.97 -2.06 14.22
C ASP A 161 9.35 -2.70 14.37
N ALA A 162 9.46 -4.01 14.08
CA ALA A 162 10.76 -4.68 14.03
C ALA A 162 11.64 -4.11 12.89
N PRO A 163 12.98 -4.20 13.00
CA PRO A 163 13.87 -3.82 11.91
C PRO A 163 13.61 -4.65 10.64
N ALA A 164 13.99 -4.10 9.47
CA ALA A 164 13.95 -4.84 8.22
C ALA A 164 14.88 -6.06 8.28
N THR A 165 14.36 -7.22 7.88
CA THR A 165 15.15 -8.45 7.72
C THR A 165 15.43 -8.72 6.24
N GLY A 166 14.53 -8.27 5.34
CA GLY A 166 14.52 -8.69 3.94
C GLY A 166 14.05 -10.15 3.75
N GLU A 167 13.69 -10.84 4.83
CA GLU A 167 13.29 -12.24 4.86
C GLU A 167 11.80 -12.32 5.24
N TYR A 168 10.96 -12.57 4.24
CA TYR A 168 9.52 -12.76 4.39
C TYR A 168 9.00 -13.61 3.23
N ARG A 169 7.79 -14.12 3.38
CA ARG A 169 7.11 -14.98 2.42
C ARG A 169 6.04 -14.20 1.65
N LEU A 170 5.89 -14.55 0.38
CA LEU A 170 4.87 -14.02 -0.52
C LEU A 170 3.93 -15.13 -0.97
N ALA A 171 2.65 -14.84 -1.12
CA ALA A 171 1.67 -15.76 -1.68
C ALA A 171 0.73 -15.03 -2.65
N LEU A 172 0.68 -15.49 -3.90
CA LEU A 172 -0.21 -14.91 -4.91
C LEU A 172 -1.66 -15.34 -4.68
N ASP A 173 -2.56 -14.36 -4.76
CA ASP A 173 -4.01 -14.47 -4.67
C ASP A 173 -4.54 -15.13 -3.39
N ARG A 174 -3.69 -15.28 -2.37
CA ARG A 174 -4.03 -15.82 -1.05
C ARG A 174 -3.20 -15.18 0.05
N ASN A 175 -3.60 -15.42 1.30
CA ASN A 175 -2.77 -15.08 2.45
C ASN A 175 -1.59 -16.05 2.57
N VAL A 176 -0.54 -15.63 3.28
CA VAL A 176 0.58 -16.53 3.57
C VAL A 176 0.15 -17.53 4.65
N PRO A 177 0.25 -18.85 4.41
CA PRO A 177 -0.09 -19.85 5.41
C PRO A 177 0.74 -19.67 6.68
N SER A 178 0.09 -19.68 7.83
CA SER A 178 0.73 -19.43 9.13
C SER A 178 1.50 -18.10 9.21
N GLY A 179 1.16 -17.12 8.35
CA GLY A 179 1.74 -15.78 8.34
C GLY A 179 0.90 -14.81 9.17
N TYR A 180 1.33 -14.53 10.40
CA TYR A 180 0.53 -13.74 11.36
C TYR A 180 1.02 -12.31 11.56
N ARG A 181 2.26 -12.02 11.19
CA ARG A 181 2.88 -10.71 11.37
C ARG A 181 3.83 -10.37 10.22
N ILE A 182 4.13 -9.10 10.10
CA ILE A 182 5.23 -8.57 9.28
C ILE A 182 5.72 -7.25 9.87
N SER A 183 7.00 -6.94 9.73
CA SER A 183 7.50 -5.61 10.06
C SER A 183 7.04 -4.57 9.02
N ARG A 184 6.82 -3.32 9.44
CA ARG A 184 6.52 -2.23 8.50
C ARG A 184 7.67 -1.97 7.52
N ALA A 185 8.89 -2.27 7.94
CA ALA A 185 10.07 -2.12 7.12
C ALA A 185 10.15 -3.20 6.02
N ASP A 186 9.80 -4.45 6.32
CA ASP A 186 9.73 -5.54 5.34
C ASP A 186 8.51 -5.42 4.43
N LEU A 187 7.38 -4.91 4.95
CA LEU A 187 6.25 -4.55 4.10
C LEU A 187 6.62 -3.46 3.09
N ALA A 188 7.38 -2.44 3.50
CA ALA A 188 7.88 -1.42 2.58
C ALA A 188 8.81 -2.02 1.51
N HIS A 189 9.69 -2.93 1.91
CA HIS A 189 10.56 -3.66 1.00
C HIS A 189 9.75 -4.49 -0.01
N ALA A 190 8.72 -5.19 0.46
CA ALA A 190 7.80 -5.95 -0.39
C ALA A 190 7.06 -5.06 -1.38
N LEU A 191 6.55 -3.89 -0.95
CA LEU A 191 5.87 -2.93 -1.82
C LEU A 191 6.77 -2.43 -2.95
N LEU A 192 8.05 -2.18 -2.68
CA LEU A 192 9.01 -1.77 -3.70
C LEU A 192 9.35 -2.94 -4.63
N ARG A 193 9.58 -4.13 -4.07
CA ARG A 193 9.91 -5.33 -4.84
C ARG A 193 8.83 -5.72 -5.85
N VAL A 194 7.54 -5.57 -5.51
CA VAL A 194 6.47 -5.93 -6.46
C VAL A 194 6.37 -4.99 -7.65
N LEU A 195 6.90 -3.77 -7.58
CA LEU A 195 6.92 -2.83 -8.71
C LEU A 195 7.74 -3.38 -9.89
N ASP A 196 8.81 -4.13 -9.59
CA ASP A 196 9.69 -4.72 -10.59
C ASP A 196 9.32 -6.16 -10.98
N ASP A 197 8.29 -6.75 -10.35
CA ASP A 197 7.87 -8.13 -10.60
C ASP A 197 6.64 -8.18 -11.54
N PRO A 198 6.77 -8.63 -12.80
CA PRO A 198 5.64 -8.75 -13.71
C PRO A 198 4.61 -9.80 -13.29
N ALA A 199 5.00 -10.81 -12.50
CA ALA A 199 4.10 -11.88 -12.05
C ALA A 199 3.04 -11.39 -11.05
N THR A 200 3.26 -10.21 -10.47
CA THR A 200 2.34 -9.59 -9.50
C THR A 200 1.37 -8.59 -10.12
N VAL A 201 1.47 -8.35 -11.44
CA VAL A 201 0.57 -7.44 -12.15
C VAL A 201 -0.87 -7.99 -12.14
N ARG A 202 -1.81 -7.13 -11.72
CA ARG A 202 -3.22 -7.42 -11.49
C ARG A 202 -3.45 -8.60 -10.54
N ARG A 203 -2.59 -8.74 -9.53
CA ARG A 203 -2.67 -9.78 -8.50
C ARG A 203 -2.76 -9.19 -7.12
N ALA A 204 -3.41 -9.94 -6.23
CA ALA A 204 -3.25 -9.73 -4.80
C ALA A 204 -2.09 -10.60 -4.29
N VAL A 205 -1.34 -10.10 -3.31
CA VAL A 205 -0.16 -10.77 -2.76
C VAL A 205 -0.25 -10.72 -1.24
N GLY A 206 -0.43 -11.87 -0.61
CA GLY A 206 -0.22 -12.01 0.83
C GLY A 206 1.26 -11.86 1.14
N VAL A 207 1.59 -11.17 2.23
CA VAL A 207 2.98 -10.99 2.70
C VAL A 207 3.04 -11.21 4.20
N ALA A 208 3.97 -12.01 4.69
CA ALA A 208 4.19 -12.24 6.11
C ALA A 208 5.60 -12.79 6.37
N ASP A 209 6.11 -12.60 7.59
CA ASP A 209 7.33 -13.27 8.07
C ASP A 209 7.13 -14.81 8.04
#